data_AF-A0A1M5HI15-F1
#
_entry.id   AF-A0A1M5HI15-F1
#
_cell.length_a   1.000
_cell.length_b   1.000
_cell.length_c   1.000
_cell.angle_alpha   90.00
_cell.angle_beta   90.00
_cell.angle_gamma   90.00
#
_symmetry.space_group_name_H-M   'P 1'
#
loop_
_entity.id
_entity.type
_entity.pdbx_description
1 polymer ?
#
loop_
_entity_poly.entity_id
_entity_poly.type
_entity_poly.pdbx_seq_one_letter_code
_entity_poly.pdbx_strand_id
1 'polypeptide(L)'
;MLGKNDLVDNLSRDLDRARGKRDALASDVTTLTAQIAEIEARLSEEKNRRECDRVIGQIEAIKKRIKQTASAFSPVIRELCEATEIAAAVVPEARELNSYLISVATEVDTVIDPLLRELDRRADAVRVGHAALDLPCLADEPPVELPKDDNDRLLRFPKWLSPNKEAAKGETAENPRSTAA
;
A
#
# COMPACT_ATOMS: atom_id res chain seq x y z
N MET A 1 -62.19 -39.30 -42.93
CA MET A 1 -62.17 -37.84 -43.08
C MET A 1 -62.04 -37.27 -41.68
N LEU A 2 -60.94 -36.58 -41.33
CA LEU A 2 -60.94 -35.76 -40.12
C LEU A 2 -61.88 -34.59 -40.39
N GLY A 3 -62.91 -34.45 -39.57
CA GLY A 3 -63.87 -33.37 -39.71
C GLY A 3 -63.18 -32.03 -39.40
N LYS A 4 -63.64 -30.95 -40.02
CA LYS A 4 -63.21 -29.58 -39.68
C LYS A 4 -63.25 -29.31 -38.17
N ASN A 5 -64.18 -29.96 -37.46
CA ASN A 5 -64.34 -29.85 -36.01
C ASN A 5 -63.16 -30.50 -35.24
N ASP A 6 -62.68 -31.68 -35.66
CA ASP A 6 -61.54 -32.35 -35.02
C ASP A 6 -60.24 -31.52 -35.15
N LEU A 7 -60.08 -30.83 -36.28
CA LEU A 7 -58.94 -29.93 -36.49
C LEU A 7 -59.00 -28.71 -35.57
N VAL A 8 -60.19 -28.11 -35.42
CA VAL A 8 -60.43 -26.97 -34.54
C VAL A 8 -60.20 -27.35 -33.07
N ASP A 9 -60.64 -28.53 -32.64
CA ASP A 9 -60.45 -29.02 -31.28
C ASP A 9 -58.97 -29.26 -30.93
N ASN A 10 -58.20 -29.81 -31.88
CA ASN A 10 -56.75 -29.99 -31.70
C ASN A 10 -56.01 -28.65 -31.63
N LEU A 11 -56.35 -27.69 -32.51
CA LEU A 11 -55.80 -26.33 -32.49
C LEU A 11 -56.10 -25.61 -31.17
N SER A 12 -57.31 -25.75 -30.63
CA SER A 12 -57.67 -25.16 -29.34
C SER A 12 -56.83 -25.74 -28.21
N ARG A 13 -56.66 -27.08 -28.19
CA ARG A 13 -55.86 -27.77 -27.18
C ARG A 13 -54.39 -27.37 -27.24
N ASP A 14 -53.83 -27.23 -28.43
CA ASP A 14 -52.44 -26.81 -28.63
C ASP A 14 -52.24 -25.34 -28.21
N LEU A 15 -53.22 -24.47 -28.50
CA LEU A 15 -53.21 -23.08 -28.05
C LEU A 15 -53.25 -22.97 -26.52
N ASP A 16 -54.11 -23.73 -25.85
CA ASP A 16 -54.20 -23.74 -24.40
C ASP A 16 -52.92 -24.30 -23.75
N ARG A 17 -52.33 -25.35 -24.33
CA ARG A 17 -51.02 -25.85 -23.92
C ARG A 17 -49.92 -24.80 -24.10
N ALA A 18 -49.92 -24.07 -25.23
CA ALA A 18 -48.94 -23.01 -25.49
C ALA A 18 -49.09 -21.85 -24.50
N ARG A 19 -50.33 -21.45 -24.17
CA ARG A 19 -50.62 -20.45 -23.14
C ARG A 19 -50.13 -20.89 -21.77
N GLY A 20 -50.43 -22.13 -21.36
CA GLY A 20 -49.94 -22.68 -20.09
C GLY A 20 -48.40 -22.67 -20.00
N LYS A 21 -47.69 -23.03 -21.08
CA LYS A 21 -46.22 -22.94 -21.13
C LYS A 21 -45.71 -21.50 -21.05
N ARG A 22 -46.36 -20.57 -21.74
CA ARG A 22 -46.03 -19.14 -21.68
C ARG A 22 -46.21 -18.60 -20.26
N ASP A 23 -47.30 -18.95 -19.60
CA ASP A 23 -47.61 -18.45 -18.25
C ASP A 23 -46.63 -19.02 -17.22
N ALA A 24 -46.27 -20.31 -17.34
CA ALA A 24 -45.19 -20.91 -16.55
C ALA A 24 -43.85 -20.18 -16.80
N LEU A 25 -43.48 -19.95 -18.07
CA LEU A 25 -42.25 -19.22 -18.41
C LEU A 25 -42.26 -17.79 -17.85
N ALA A 26 -43.40 -17.09 -17.90
CA ALA A 26 -43.52 -15.75 -17.32
C ALA A 26 -43.31 -15.76 -15.80
N SER A 27 -43.83 -16.78 -15.11
CA SER A 27 -43.59 -17.00 -13.68
C SER A 27 -42.10 -17.26 -13.40
N ASP A 28 -41.45 -18.11 -14.20
CA ASP A 28 -40.04 -18.42 -14.07
C ASP A 28 -39.16 -17.18 -14.31
N VAL A 29 -39.45 -16.38 -15.35
CA VAL A 29 -38.75 -15.13 -15.63
C VAL A 29 -38.89 -14.14 -14.47
N THR A 30 -40.09 -14.03 -13.88
CA THR A 30 -40.33 -13.17 -12.71
C THR A 30 -39.51 -13.64 -11.51
N THR A 31 -39.47 -14.95 -11.28
CA THR A 31 -38.70 -15.57 -10.19
C THR A 31 -37.20 -15.35 -10.37
N LEU A 32 -36.68 -15.60 -11.58
CA LEU A 32 -35.27 -15.39 -11.90
C LEU A 32 -34.87 -13.92 -11.79
N THR A 33 -35.75 -13.00 -12.20
CA THR A 33 -35.51 -11.55 -12.05
C THR A 33 -35.37 -11.16 -10.58
N ALA A 34 -36.22 -11.70 -9.71
CA ALA A 34 -36.11 -11.46 -8.26
C ALA A 34 -34.82 -12.05 -7.68
N GLN A 35 -34.43 -13.25 -8.10
CA GLN A 35 -33.18 -13.90 -7.66
C GLN A 35 -31.93 -13.13 -8.13
N ILE A 36 -31.93 -12.61 -9.36
CA ILE A 36 -30.84 -11.77 -9.87
C ILE A 36 -30.70 -10.52 -9.02
N ALA A 37 -31.80 -9.81 -8.75
CA ALA A 37 -31.78 -8.60 -7.92
C ALA A 37 -31.27 -8.88 -6.49
N GLU A 38 -31.65 -10.02 -5.90
CA GLU A 38 -31.12 -10.45 -4.59
C GLU A 38 -29.61 -10.69 -4.63
N ILE A 39 -29.11 -11.40 -5.65
CA ILE A 39 -27.69 -11.69 -5.82
C ILE A 39 -26.90 -10.40 -6.04
N GLU A 40 -27.40 -9.49 -6.86
CA GLU A 40 -26.78 -8.18 -7.13
C GLU A 40 -26.67 -7.33 -5.85
N ALA A 41 -27.72 -7.31 -5.03
CA ALA A 41 -27.70 -6.62 -3.74
C ALA A 41 -26.64 -7.20 -2.80
N ARG A 42 -26.58 -8.54 -2.67
CA ARG A 42 -25.58 -9.23 -1.84
C ARG A 42 -24.16 -9.03 -2.36
N LEU A 43 -23.97 -9.00 -3.67
CA LEU A 43 -22.67 -8.73 -4.28
C LEU A 43 -22.20 -7.30 -3.98
N SER A 44 -23.09 -6.32 -4.06
CA SER A 44 -22.78 -4.93 -3.72
C SER A 44 -22.40 -4.77 -2.25
N GLU A 45 -23.15 -5.40 -1.34
CA GLU A 45 -22.86 -5.40 0.09
C GLU A 45 -21.50 -6.05 0.40
N GLU A 46 -21.23 -7.21 -0.18
CA GLU A 46 -19.96 -7.92 0.01
C GLU A 46 -18.77 -7.15 -0.56
N LYS A 47 -18.94 -6.48 -1.70
CA LYS A 47 -17.92 -5.60 -2.28
C LYS A 47 -17.61 -4.44 -1.33
N ASN A 48 -18.64 -3.79 -0.78
CA ASN A 48 -18.47 -2.72 0.19
C ASN A 48 -17.77 -3.22 1.47
N ARG A 49 -18.18 -4.39 1.99
CA ARG A 49 -17.56 -4.99 3.16
C ARG A 49 -16.06 -5.25 2.97
N ARG A 50 -15.69 -5.89 1.85
CA ARG A 50 -14.27 -6.16 1.52
C ARG A 50 -13.46 -4.89 1.37
N GLU A 51 -14.04 -3.85 0.78
CA GLU A 51 -13.38 -2.56 0.62
C GLU A 51 -13.15 -1.88 1.98
N CYS A 52 -14.15 -1.88 2.85
CA CYS A 52 -13.99 -1.40 4.23
C CYS A 52 -12.89 -2.17 4.97
N ASP A 53 -12.90 -3.50 4.90
CA ASP A 53 -11.89 -4.35 5.54
C ASP A 53 -10.47 -4.04 5.00
N ARG A 54 -10.35 -3.86 3.67
CA ARG A 54 -9.10 -3.50 3.00
C ARG A 54 -8.56 -2.17 3.51
N VAL A 55 -9.41 -1.13 3.55
CA VAL A 55 -8.99 0.20 4.00
C VAL A 55 -8.62 0.20 5.49
N ILE A 56 -9.40 -0.44 6.34
CA ILE A 56 -9.08 -0.57 7.77
C ILE A 56 -7.73 -1.28 7.94
N GLY A 57 -7.47 -2.34 7.18
CA GLY A 57 -6.19 -3.03 7.17
C GLY A 57 -5.02 -2.11 6.77
N GLN A 58 -5.22 -1.25 5.76
CA GLN A 58 -4.21 -0.26 5.35
C GLN A 58 -3.94 0.78 6.44
N ILE A 59 -4.99 1.28 7.09
CA ILE A 59 -4.86 2.25 8.20
C ILE A 59 -4.05 1.64 9.35
N GLU A 60 -4.35 0.40 9.74
CA GLU A 60 -3.60 -0.29 10.81
C GLU A 60 -2.14 -0.56 10.42
N ALA A 61 -1.88 -0.90 9.16
CA ALA A 61 -0.51 -1.05 8.66
C ALA A 61 0.27 0.27 8.74
N ILE A 62 -0.35 1.41 8.39
CA ILE A 62 0.25 2.74 8.49
C ILE A 62 0.53 3.08 9.96
N LYS A 63 -0.45 2.89 10.86
CA LYS A 63 -0.27 3.11 12.31
C LYS A 63 0.90 2.31 12.86
N LYS A 64 1.02 1.03 12.48
CA LYS A 64 2.12 0.17 12.90
C LYS A 64 3.47 0.72 12.43
N ARG A 65 3.57 1.13 11.15
CA ARG A 65 4.79 1.72 10.59
C ARG A 65 5.18 3.01 11.32
N ILE A 66 4.24 3.92 11.56
CA ILE A 66 4.48 5.16 12.32
C ILE A 66 5.05 4.85 13.70
N LYS A 67 4.41 3.96 14.45
CA LYS A 67 4.87 3.54 15.79
C LYS A 67 6.29 2.96 15.74
N GLN A 68 6.54 2.05 14.80
CA GLN A 68 7.86 1.42 14.63
C GLN A 68 8.95 2.45 14.29
N THR A 69 8.67 3.36 13.34
CA THR A 69 9.60 4.42 12.97
C THR A 69 9.87 5.37 14.12
N ALA A 70 8.83 5.78 14.86
CA ALA A 70 8.98 6.60 16.06
C ALA A 70 9.84 5.92 17.13
N SER A 71 9.59 4.63 17.40
CA SER A 71 10.38 3.85 18.34
C SER A 71 11.84 3.69 17.90
N ALA A 72 12.11 3.61 16.59
CA ALA A 72 13.48 3.55 16.06
C ALA A 72 14.19 4.92 16.07
N PHE A 73 13.43 6.02 15.94
CA PHE A 73 13.95 7.38 15.95
C PHE A 73 14.43 7.83 17.34
N SER A 74 13.68 7.50 18.38
CA SER A 74 13.95 7.90 19.77
C SER A 74 15.39 7.60 20.28
N PRO A 75 15.94 6.36 20.13
CA PRO A 75 17.30 6.09 20.58
C PRO A 75 18.36 6.85 19.76
N VAL A 76 18.15 7.00 18.44
CA VAL A 76 19.10 7.69 17.56
C VAL A 76 19.20 9.17 17.91
N ILE A 77 18.05 9.85 18.11
CA ILE A 77 18.07 11.27 18.45
C ILE A 77 18.67 11.50 19.84
N ARG A 78 18.41 10.60 20.79
CA ARG A 78 19.03 10.63 22.13
C ARG A 78 20.55 10.51 22.06
N GLU A 79 21.07 9.54 21.31
CA GLU A 79 22.52 9.35 21.13
C GLU A 79 23.19 10.56 20.46
N LEU A 80 22.52 11.19 19.49
CA LEU A 80 22.99 12.43 18.86
C LEU A 80 23.00 13.60 19.85
N CYS A 81 21.97 13.73 20.69
CA CYS A 81 21.96 14.73 21.77
C CYS A 81 23.12 14.50 22.75
N GLU A 82 23.33 13.27 23.20
CA GLU A 82 24.44 12.93 24.11
C GLU A 82 25.81 13.25 23.47
N ALA A 83 26.02 12.85 22.21
CA ALA A 83 27.26 13.11 21.49
C ALA A 83 27.53 14.61 21.29
N THR A 84 26.50 15.39 20.97
CA THR A 84 26.63 16.84 20.76
C THR A 84 26.87 17.59 22.08
N GLU A 85 26.30 17.13 23.19
CA GLU A 85 26.59 17.70 24.52
C GLU A 85 28.05 17.43 24.93
N ILE A 86 28.58 16.24 24.63
CA ILE A 86 30.01 15.94 24.84
C ILE A 86 30.88 16.84 23.96
N ALA A 87 30.53 17.01 22.68
CA ALA A 87 31.27 17.86 21.76
C ALA A 87 31.28 19.34 22.20
N ALA A 88 30.21 19.80 22.85
CA ALA A 88 30.09 21.17 23.36
C ALA A 88 31.16 21.55 24.40
N ALA A 89 31.81 20.57 25.04
CA ALA A 89 32.95 20.83 25.93
C ALA A 89 34.19 21.34 25.17
N VAL A 90 34.30 21.04 23.88
CA VAL A 90 35.44 21.43 23.02
C VAL A 90 35.04 22.51 22.02
N VAL A 91 33.80 22.42 21.49
CA VAL A 91 33.25 23.33 20.47
C VAL A 91 31.92 23.89 20.99
N PRO A 92 31.90 25.05 21.66
CA PRO A 92 30.69 25.60 22.29
C PRO A 92 29.49 25.75 21.34
N GLU A 93 29.74 25.99 20.05
CA GLU A 93 28.73 26.08 18.99
C GLU A 93 27.91 24.78 18.84
N ALA A 94 28.44 23.63 19.27
CA ALA A 94 27.71 22.36 19.27
C ALA A 94 26.45 22.39 20.17
N ARG A 95 26.34 23.33 21.11
CA ARG A 95 25.13 23.53 21.93
C ARG A 95 23.92 24.00 21.12
N GLU A 96 24.15 24.76 20.05
CA GLU A 96 23.06 25.18 19.16
C GLU A 96 22.48 23.98 18.41
N LEU A 97 23.35 23.09 17.94
CA LEU A 97 22.94 21.83 17.33
C LEU A 97 22.21 20.92 18.33
N ASN A 98 22.72 20.80 19.56
CA ASN A 98 22.04 20.03 20.61
C ASN A 98 20.62 20.57 20.88
N SER A 99 20.49 21.89 21.01
CA SER A 99 19.19 22.55 21.19
C SER A 99 18.25 22.28 20.02
N TYR A 100 18.76 22.30 18.79
CA TYR A 100 18.00 21.95 17.60
C TYR A 100 17.54 20.48 17.61
N LEU A 101 18.41 19.53 17.96
CA LEU A 101 18.07 18.11 18.04
C LEU A 101 17.00 17.84 19.10
N ILE A 102 17.07 18.51 20.26
CA ILE A 102 16.01 18.44 21.28
C ILE A 102 14.69 18.98 20.74
N SER A 103 14.73 20.10 20.00
CA SER A 103 13.52 20.66 19.37
C SER A 103 12.90 19.68 18.37
N VAL A 104 13.72 19.05 17.51
CA VAL A 104 13.25 18.04 16.55
C VAL A 104 12.66 16.82 17.28
N ALA A 105 13.32 16.33 18.33
CA ALA A 105 12.81 15.23 19.14
C ALA A 105 11.43 15.55 19.72
N THR A 106 11.29 16.76 20.26
CA THR A 106 10.04 17.26 20.84
C THR A 106 8.94 17.38 19.78
N GLU A 107 9.25 17.97 18.62
CA GLU A 107 8.28 18.12 17.55
C GLU A 107 7.77 16.76 17.07
N VAL A 108 8.67 15.80 16.83
CA VAL A 108 8.31 14.43 16.44
C VAL A 108 7.41 13.78 17.50
N ASP A 109 7.74 13.89 18.78
CA ASP A 109 6.92 13.35 19.87
C ASP A 109 5.50 13.96 19.88
N THR A 110 5.40 15.28 19.70
CA THR A 110 4.11 15.99 19.72
C THR A 110 3.19 15.67 18.54
N VAL A 111 3.74 15.29 17.38
CA VAL A 111 2.93 15.01 16.17
C VAL A 111 2.46 13.57 16.06
N ILE A 112 3.13 12.61 16.72
CA ILE A 112 2.81 11.18 16.60
C ILE A 112 1.40 10.89 17.14
N ASP A 113 1.10 11.34 18.35
CA ASP A 113 -0.19 11.06 19.01
C ASP A 113 -1.40 11.63 18.23
N PRO A 114 -1.40 12.91 17.80
CA PRO A 114 -2.45 13.45 16.94
C PRO A 114 -2.63 12.66 15.64
N LEU A 115 -1.53 12.28 14.99
CA LEU A 115 -1.58 11.52 13.74
C LEU A 115 -2.20 10.13 13.94
N LEU A 116 -1.85 9.43 15.02
CA LEU A 116 -2.43 8.13 15.36
C LEU A 116 -3.94 8.23 15.66
N ARG A 117 -4.36 9.26 16.39
CA ARG A 117 -5.78 9.51 16.69
C ARG A 117 -6.59 9.84 15.44
N GLU A 118 -6.02 10.60 14.51
CA GLU A 118 -6.68 10.90 13.24
C GLU A 118 -6.83 9.63 12.38
N LEU A 119 -5.83 8.74 12.38
CA LEU A 119 -5.95 7.44 11.73
C LEU A 119 -7.04 6.56 12.37
N ASP A 120 -7.15 6.56 13.70
CA ASP A 120 -8.25 5.88 14.40
C ASP A 120 -9.61 6.45 14.00
N ARG A 121 -9.74 7.78 13.98
CA ARG A 121 -10.96 8.47 13.54
C ARG A 121 -11.35 8.09 12.11
N ARG A 122 -10.38 7.97 11.21
CA ARG A 122 -10.61 7.54 9.83
C ARG A 122 -11.05 6.09 9.76
N ALA A 123 -10.44 5.20 10.54
CA ALA A 123 -10.88 3.80 10.62
C ALA A 123 -12.33 3.70 11.13
N ASP A 124 -12.71 4.50 12.12
CA ASP A 124 -14.08 4.56 12.62
C ASP A 124 -15.06 5.09 11.56
N ALA A 125 -14.68 6.13 10.81
CA ALA A 125 -15.50 6.64 9.72
C ALA A 125 -15.74 5.60 8.61
N VAL A 126 -14.74 4.76 8.31
CA VAL A 126 -14.86 3.62 7.37
C VAL A 126 -15.85 2.58 7.92
N ARG A 127 -15.75 2.21 9.19
CA ARG A 127 -16.64 1.22 9.83
C ARG A 127 -18.11 1.65 9.82
N VAL A 128 -18.37 2.93 10.02
CA VAL A 128 -19.73 3.51 10.05
C VAL A 128 -20.28 3.73 8.63
N GLY A 129 -19.51 3.40 7.58
CA GLY A 129 -19.93 3.55 6.18
C GLY A 129 -20.13 5.02 5.76
N HIS A 130 -19.53 5.96 6.49
CA HIS A 130 -19.71 7.40 6.28
C HIS A 130 -18.74 8.01 5.27
N ALA A 131 -17.77 7.23 4.79
CA ALA A 131 -16.84 7.69 3.78
C ALA A 131 -17.02 6.87 2.50
N ALA A 132 -17.56 7.50 1.46
CA ALA A 132 -17.11 7.21 0.11
C ALA A 132 -15.62 7.57 0.11
N LEU A 133 -14.79 6.55 0.32
CA LEU A 133 -13.35 6.75 0.41
C LEU A 133 -12.84 6.88 -1.02
N ASP A 134 -12.71 8.13 -1.46
CA ASP A 134 -11.79 8.51 -2.52
C ASP A 134 -10.35 8.31 -2.01
N LEU A 135 -10.02 7.08 -1.61
CA LEU A 135 -8.65 6.63 -1.50
C LEU A 135 -8.21 6.35 -2.95
N PRO A 136 -7.09 6.93 -3.41
CA PRO A 136 -6.51 6.50 -4.68
C PRO A 136 -6.35 4.98 -4.61
N CYS A 137 -7.10 4.30 -5.46
CA CYS A 137 -6.99 2.87 -5.65
C CYS A 137 -5.54 2.66 -6.11
N LEU A 138 -4.69 2.23 -5.18
CA LEU A 138 -3.41 1.61 -5.50
C LEU A 138 -3.79 0.30 -6.18
N ALA A 139 -4.09 0.42 -7.48
CA ALA A 139 -4.16 -0.70 -8.40
C ALA A 139 -2.92 -1.55 -8.16
N ASP A 140 -3.13 -2.85 -8.03
CA ASP A 140 -2.10 -3.89 -7.86
C ASP A 140 -0.77 -3.47 -8.49
N GLU A 141 0.10 -2.88 -7.67
CA GLU A 141 1.48 -2.73 -8.05
C GLU A 141 2.05 -4.14 -7.93
N PRO A 142 2.60 -4.73 -9.02
CA PRO A 142 3.21 -6.04 -8.92
C PRO A 142 4.29 -6.01 -7.83
N PRO A 143 4.57 -7.13 -7.14
CA PRO A 143 5.55 -7.14 -6.07
C PRO A 143 6.84 -6.52 -6.60
N VAL A 144 7.23 -5.38 -6.03
CA VAL A 144 8.56 -4.83 -6.27
C VAL A 144 9.52 -5.93 -5.89
N GLU A 145 10.18 -6.52 -6.89
CA GLU A 145 11.29 -7.43 -6.65
C GLU A 145 12.30 -6.67 -5.80
N LEU A 146 12.44 -7.10 -4.55
CA LEU A 146 13.54 -6.72 -3.69
C LEU A 146 14.83 -6.92 -4.49
N PRO A 147 15.64 -5.86 -4.71
CA PRO A 147 16.97 -6.05 -5.25
C PRO A 147 17.68 -7.04 -4.35
N LYS A 148 18.09 -8.18 -4.92
CA LYS A 148 18.96 -9.13 -4.25
C LYS A 148 20.18 -8.37 -3.75
N ASP A 149 20.29 -8.37 -2.43
CA ASP A 149 21.50 -8.35 -1.63
C ASP A 149 22.79 -8.04 -2.42
N ASP A 150 23.13 -6.75 -2.47
CA ASP A 150 24.48 -6.27 -2.81
C ASP A 150 24.98 -5.50 -1.57
N ASN A 151 25.20 -6.24 -0.49
CA ASN A 151 25.73 -5.77 0.80
C ASN A 151 27.12 -5.10 0.71
N ASP A 152 27.75 -5.05 -0.47
CA ASP A 152 29.06 -4.40 -0.67
C ASP A 152 28.99 -2.90 -1.01
N ARG A 153 27.81 -2.33 -1.28
CA ARG A 153 27.68 -0.90 -1.63
C ARG A 153 27.41 0.04 -0.46
N LEU A 154 27.01 -0.48 0.71
CA LEU A 154 26.61 0.34 1.86
C LEU A 154 27.79 0.82 2.73
N LEU A 155 29.02 0.40 2.44
CA LEU A 155 30.23 0.85 3.16
C LEU A 155 30.99 1.98 2.45
N ARG A 156 30.44 2.56 1.38
CA ARG A 156 31.11 3.64 0.66
C ARG A 156 30.79 4.99 1.31
N PHE A 157 31.71 5.47 2.13
CA PHE A 157 31.68 6.82 2.68
C PHE A 157 31.45 7.88 1.58
N PRO A 158 30.79 9.01 1.89
CA PRO A 158 30.67 10.14 0.98
C PRO A 158 32.03 10.54 0.40
N LYS A 159 32.08 10.84 -0.91
CA LYS A 159 33.32 11.19 -1.66
C LYS A 159 34.17 12.29 -1.03
N TRP A 160 33.61 13.08 -0.12
CA TRP A 160 34.25 14.23 0.52
C TRP A 160 35.07 13.81 1.76
N LEU A 161 34.94 12.55 2.21
CA LEU A 161 35.72 11.95 3.31
C LEU A 161 36.84 11.02 2.83
N SER A 162 37.08 10.92 1.52
CA SER A 162 38.22 10.16 1.00
C SER A 162 39.50 10.98 1.14
N PRO A 163 40.57 10.48 1.80
CA PRO A 163 41.83 11.19 1.88
C PRO A 163 42.40 11.43 0.47
N ASN A 164 42.59 12.69 0.10
CA ASN A 164 43.32 13.07 -1.12
C ASN A 164 44.75 12.53 -1.02
N LYS A 165 45.03 11.43 -1.70
CA LYS A 165 46.41 11.04 -2.04
C LYS A 165 46.76 11.67 -3.38
N GLU A 166 47.17 12.93 -3.34
CA GLU A 166 48.10 13.46 -4.33
C GLU A 166 49.46 13.58 -3.66
N ALA A 167 50.39 12.73 -4.07
CA ALA A 167 51.72 13.14 -4.53
C ALA A 167 52.61 11.91 -4.73
N ALA A 168 53.09 11.75 -5.96
CA ALA A 168 54.51 11.73 -6.30
C ALA A 168 54.92 10.60 -7.25
N LYS A 169 55.53 11.07 -8.35
CA LYS A 169 56.43 10.39 -9.31
C LYS A 169 55.69 9.49 -10.31
N GLY A 170 55.61 9.85 -11.58
CA GLY A 170 56.65 10.47 -12.42
C GLY A 170 57.20 9.37 -13.32
N GLU A 171 56.92 9.51 -14.61
CA GLU A 171 57.63 8.97 -15.78
C GLU A 171 58.37 7.63 -15.62
N THR A 172 57.93 6.60 -16.34
CA THR A 172 58.53 6.23 -17.64
C THR A 172 57.85 4.98 -18.18
N ALA A 173 57.50 5.06 -19.47
CA ALA A 173 57.18 3.91 -20.28
C ALA A 173 58.46 3.16 -20.67
N GLU A 174 58.25 1.96 -21.22
CA GLU A 174 59.20 1.09 -21.94
C GLU A 174 59.88 -0.03 -21.13
N ASN A 175 59.39 -1.23 -21.39
CA ASN A 175 60.18 -2.46 -21.52
C ASN A 175 60.04 -2.85 -23.00
N PRO A 176 61.05 -3.42 -23.72
CA PRO A 176 61.64 -4.70 -23.32
C PRO A 176 63.08 -5.02 -23.81
N ARG A 177 63.60 -6.17 -23.30
CA ARG A 177 64.58 -7.13 -23.90
C ARG A 177 66.11 -6.88 -23.80
N SER A 178 66.76 -7.92 -23.25
CA SER A 178 68.12 -8.48 -23.51
C SER A 178 69.33 -7.59 -23.19
N THR A 179 70.39 -8.03 -22.50
CA THR A 179 71.21 -9.24 -22.74
C THR A 179 72.04 -9.56 -21.50
N ALA A 180 72.43 -10.83 -21.37
CA ALA A 180 73.38 -11.34 -20.39
C ALA A 180 74.85 -11.01 -20.76
N ALA A 181 75.71 -11.06 -19.73
CA ALA A 181 77.18 -11.07 -19.74
C ALA A 181 77.89 -9.75 -20.10
#